data_AF-A0A923S1Y3-F1
#
_entry.id   AF-A0A923S1Y3-F1
#
_cell.length_a   1.000
_cell.length_b   1.000
_cell.length_c   1.000
_cell.angle_alpha   90.00
_cell.angle_beta   90.00
_cell.angle_gamma   90.00
#
_symmetry.space_group_name_H-M   'P 1'
#
loop_
_entity.id
_entity.type
_entity.pdbx_description
1 polymer ?
#
loop_
_entity_poly.entity_id
_entity_poly.type
_entity_poly.pdbx_seq_one_letter_code
_entity_poly.pdbx_strand_id
1 'polypeptide(L)'
;MVKKIQKSGGGAEEKKSGAQLSGTVKDSAQQIWLAGLGAFAKAQEEGSKVFDALVKEGMSIQRKTQAAAEEKISEATNRMASMATDLSSKASGQWNKMEGIFEERVSRALNKLGVPSAKDIDALIARIDELNRNVARLSAKQAAASHEAPAKPSRKRAARKAS
;
A
#
# COMPACT_ATOMS: atom_id res chain seq x y z
N MET A 1 80.13 81.21 30.15
CA MET A 1 78.91 82.03 30.30
C MET A 1 77.69 81.18 30.00
N VAL A 2 76.84 81.05 31.01
CA VAL A 2 75.59 80.28 31.03
C VAL A 2 74.51 80.99 30.23
N LYS A 3 73.78 80.29 29.35
CA LYS A 3 72.45 80.74 28.91
C LYS A 3 71.43 79.62 29.15
N LYS A 4 70.90 79.69 30.36
CA LYS A 4 69.76 78.95 30.90
C LYS A 4 68.53 79.26 30.03
N ILE A 5 68.08 78.31 29.21
CA ILE A 5 66.80 78.40 28.51
C ILE A 5 65.69 78.00 29.47
N GLN A 6 64.74 78.90 29.54
CA GLN A 6 63.67 78.99 30.52
C GLN A 6 62.71 77.82 30.42
N LYS A 7 62.45 77.22 31.58
CA LYS A 7 61.18 76.59 31.90
C LYS A 7 60.18 77.68 32.31
N SER A 8 59.25 78.02 31.43
CA SER A 8 58.02 78.78 31.70
C SER A 8 57.19 78.83 30.41
N GLY A 9 55.90 78.56 30.33
CA GLY A 9 54.91 77.99 31.22
C GLY A 9 53.72 77.61 30.33
N GLY A 10 53.21 76.38 30.43
CA GLY A 10 52.17 75.85 29.52
C GLY A 10 51.02 75.12 30.21
N GLY A 11 50.89 75.21 31.54
CA GLY A 11 49.96 74.35 32.29
C GLY A 11 48.49 74.78 32.33
N ALA A 12 48.15 76.00 31.86
CA ALA A 12 46.81 76.58 32.04
C ALA A 12 45.98 76.64 30.73
N GLU A 13 46.61 76.80 29.56
CA GLU A 13 45.90 76.78 28.27
C GLU A 13 45.68 75.35 27.72
N GLU A 14 46.63 74.42 27.92
CA GLU A 14 46.42 73.00 27.56
C GLU A 14 45.30 72.35 28.38
N LYS A 15 45.15 72.71 29.66
CA LYS A 15 44.08 72.17 30.52
C LYS A 15 42.69 72.68 30.17
N LYS A 16 42.56 73.94 29.74
CA LYS A 16 41.27 74.50 29.29
C LYS A 16 40.85 73.95 27.93
N SER A 17 41.78 73.83 26.98
CA SER A 17 41.50 73.23 25.67
C SER A 17 41.19 71.73 25.78
N GLY A 18 41.92 70.99 26.62
CA GLY A 18 41.63 69.57 26.87
C GLY A 18 40.25 69.33 27.52
N ALA A 19 39.82 70.20 28.44
CA ALA A 19 38.50 70.11 29.06
C ALA A 19 37.36 70.45 28.09
N GLN A 20 37.55 71.44 27.21
CA GLN A 20 36.60 71.81 26.15
C GLN A 20 36.49 70.71 25.09
N LEU A 21 37.62 70.11 24.68
CA LEU A 21 37.65 68.96 23.76
C LEU A 21 37.03 67.70 24.37
N SER A 22 37.24 67.45 25.67
CA SER A 22 36.61 66.32 26.37
C SER A 22 35.09 66.50 26.47
N GLY A 23 34.60 67.74 26.62
CA GLY A 23 33.17 68.05 26.60
C GLY A 23 32.54 67.78 25.23
N THR A 24 33.14 68.28 24.15
CA THR A 24 32.61 68.09 22.79
C THR A 24 32.67 66.64 22.32
N VAL A 25 33.70 65.88 22.72
CA VAL A 25 33.78 64.43 22.44
C VAL A 25 32.71 63.67 23.21
N LYS A 26 32.43 64.03 24.47
CA LYS A 26 31.36 63.40 25.27
C LYS A 26 29.98 63.69 24.69
N ASP A 27 29.73 64.93 24.27
CA ASP A 27 28.47 65.32 23.64
C ASP A 27 28.29 64.63 22.27
N SER A 28 29.36 64.51 21.48
CA SER A 28 29.34 63.78 20.20
C SER A 28 29.10 62.29 20.41
N ALA A 29 29.77 61.68 21.39
CA ALA A 29 29.55 60.27 21.74
C ALA A 29 28.11 60.03 22.23
N GLN A 30 27.55 60.97 22.99
CA GLN A 30 26.17 60.89 23.45
C GLN A 30 25.17 61.06 22.30
N GLN A 31 25.45 61.94 21.33
CA GLN A 31 24.63 62.06 20.12
C GLN A 31 24.72 60.81 19.24
N ILE A 32 25.91 60.24 19.05
CA ILE A 32 26.08 58.98 18.30
C ILE A 32 25.34 57.83 18.99
N TRP A 33 25.39 57.77 20.33
CA TRP A 33 24.66 56.77 21.10
C TRP A 33 23.13 56.92 20.97
N LEU A 34 22.63 58.15 21.09
CA LEU A 34 21.20 58.44 20.91
C LEU A 34 20.73 58.18 19.47
N ALA A 35 21.55 58.52 18.47
CA ALA A 35 21.29 58.20 17.07
C ALA A 35 21.31 56.69 16.82
N GLY A 36 22.22 55.97 17.48
CA GLY A 36 22.27 54.50 17.44
C GLY A 36 21.01 53.86 18.03
N LEU A 37 20.54 54.32 19.18
CA LEU A 37 19.30 53.87 19.80
C LEU A 37 18.07 54.24 18.96
N GLY A 38 18.04 55.45 18.37
CA GLY A 38 16.95 55.88 17.49
C GLY A 38 16.89 55.09 16.18
N ALA A 39 18.04 54.81 15.57
CA ALA A 39 18.13 53.97 14.38
C ALA A 39 17.74 52.51 14.68
N PHE A 40 18.14 51.97 15.84
CA PHE A 40 17.71 50.64 16.28
C PHE A 40 16.21 50.58 16.53
N ALA A 41 15.63 51.58 17.21
CA ALA A 41 14.18 51.65 17.42
C ALA A 41 13.42 51.73 16.07
N LYS A 42 13.93 52.51 15.11
CA LYS A 42 13.35 52.58 13.76
C LYS A 42 13.47 51.26 12.99
N ALA A 43 14.62 50.60 13.07
CA ALA A 43 14.82 49.27 12.49
C ALA A 43 13.95 48.20 13.15
N GLN A 44 13.65 48.31 14.45
CA GLN A 44 12.72 47.42 15.13
C GLN A 44 11.29 47.64 14.61
N GLU A 45 10.85 48.89 14.46
CA GLU A 45 9.50 49.20 13.97
C GLU A 45 9.30 48.83 12.48
N GLU A 46 10.28 49.12 11.63
CA GLU A 46 10.25 48.76 10.21
C GLU A 46 10.53 47.26 10.01
N GLY A 47 11.39 46.67 10.85
CA GLY A 47 11.70 45.25 10.86
C GLY A 47 10.50 44.37 11.18
N SER A 48 9.64 44.76 12.12
CA SER A 48 8.39 44.05 12.39
C SER A 48 7.43 44.07 11.18
N LYS A 49 7.33 45.18 10.46
CA LYS A 49 6.47 45.28 9.26
C LYS A 49 6.97 44.39 8.13
N VAL A 50 8.29 44.35 7.91
CA VAL A 50 8.90 43.46 6.91
C VAL A 50 8.76 41.99 7.33
N PHE A 51 8.91 41.68 8.62
CA PHE A 51 8.68 40.34 9.15
C PHE A 51 7.25 39.89 8.93
N ASP A 52 6.25 40.69 9.28
CA ASP A 52 4.83 40.36 9.06
C ASP A 52 4.51 40.16 7.57
N ALA A 53 5.10 40.97 6.70
CA ALA A 53 4.99 40.79 5.26
C ALA A 53 5.59 39.45 4.79
N LEU A 54 6.79 39.11 5.26
CA LEU A 54 7.44 37.83 4.95
C LEU A 54 6.65 36.63 5.49
N VAL A 55 6.09 36.72 6.69
CA VAL A 55 5.23 35.67 7.26
C VAL A 55 3.96 35.50 6.42
N LYS A 56 3.33 36.60 6.00
CA LYS A 56 2.15 36.55 5.15
C LYS A 56 2.46 35.96 3.77
N GLU A 57 3.59 36.33 3.18
CA GLU A 57 4.11 35.78 1.92
C GLU A 57 4.37 34.27 2.09
N GLY A 58 5.06 33.87 3.17
CA GLY A 58 5.35 32.48 3.50
C GLY A 58 4.09 31.63 3.70
N MET A 59 3.10 32.14 4.43
CA MET A 59 1.80 31.49 4.59
C MET A 59 1.04 31.37 3.25
N SER A 60 1.13 32.38 2.38
CA SER A 60 0.52 32.35 1.04
C SER A 60 1.19 31.30 0.16
N ILE A 61 2.52 31.23 0.16
CA ILE A 61 3.30 30.22 -0.55
C ILE A 61 2.97 28.82 -0.03
N GLN A 62 2.97 28.62 1.29
CA GLN A 62 2.62 27.34 1.90
C GLN A 62 1.22 26.88 1.51
N ARG A 63 0.21 27.77 1.57
CA ARG A 63 -1.15 27.45 1.15
C ARG A 63 -1.23 27.08 -0.33
N LYS A 64 -0.57 27.84 -1.21
CA LYS A 64 -0.52 27.56 -2.65
C LYS A 64 0.17 26.22 -2.95
N THR A 65 1.30 25.94 -2.29
CA THR A 65 2.03 24.67 -2.44
C THR A 65 1.21 23.51 -1.89
N GLN A 66 0.53 23.68 -0.75
CA GLN A 66 -0.36 22.66 -0.20
C GLN A 66 -1.52 22.38 -1.15
N ALA A 67 -2.22 23.41 -1.64
CA ALA A 67 -3.32 23.24 -2.58
C ALA A 67 -2.88 22.55 -3.88
N ALA A 68 -1.74 22.97 -4.45
CA ALA A 68 -1.18 22.33 -5.64
C ALA A 68 -0.74 20.89 -5.37
N ALA A 69 -0.17 20.60 -4.19
CA ALA A 69 0.20 19.24 -3.81
C ALA A 69 -1.04 18.35 -3.61
N GLU A 70 -2.08 18.84 -2.94
CA GLU A 70 -3.35 18.14 -2.76
C GLU A 70 -4.01 17.84 -4.10
N GLU A 71 -4.04 18.81 -5.03
CA GLU A 71 -4.54 18.62 -6.39
C GLU A 71 -3.73 17.56 -7.16
N LYS A 72 -2.39 17.62 -7.10
CA LYS A 72 -1.51 16.65 -7.76
C LYS A 72 -1.64 15.25 -7.17
N ILE A 73 -1.77 15.14 -5.85
CA ILE A 73 -1.99 13.85 -5.18
C ILE A 73 -3.35 13.30 -5.58
N SER A 74 -4.41 14.12 -5.54
CA SER A 74 -5.75 13.69 -5.95
C SER A 74 -5.79 13.20 -7.39
N GLU A 75 -5.17 13.95 -8.33
CA GLU A 75 -5.03 13.52 -9.71
C GLU A 75 -4.23 12.21 -9.85
N ALA A 76 -3.11 12.08 -9.13
CA ALA A 76 -2.29 10.88 -9.16
C ALA A 76 -3.05 9.66 -8.60
N THR A 77 -3.77 9.83 -7.49
CA THR A 77 -4.63 8.81 -6.90
C THR A 77 -5.74 8.42 -7.86
N ASN A 78 -6.38 9.38 -8.53
CA ASN A 78 -7.42 9.09 -9.53
C ASN A 78 -6.86 8.33 -10.74
N ARG A 79 -5.70 8.73 -11.27
CA ARG A 79 -5.00 8.01 -12.35
C ARG A 79 -4.56 6.61 -11.91
N MET A 80 -4.08 6.47 -10.69
CA MET A 80 -3.69 5.17 -10.13
C MET A 80 -4.90 4.27 -9.94
N ALA A 81 -6.01 4.80 -9.43
CA ALA A 81 -7.26 4.07 -9.27
C ALA A 81 -7.78 3.59 -10.63
N SER A 82 -7.80 4.46 -11.65
CA SER A 82 -8.22 4.07 -13.00
C SER A 82 -7.30 3.01 -13.60
N MET A 83 -5.98 3.17 -13.46
CA MET A 83 -5.01 2.16 -13.92
C MET A 83 -5.16 0.83 -13.17
N ALA A 84 -5.43 0.86 -11.86
CA ALA A 84 -5.68 -0.34 -11.07
C ALA A 84 -6.97 -1.04 -11.50
N THR A 85 -8.04 -0.30 -11.80
CA THR A 85 -9.29 -0.85 -12.33
C THR A 85 -9.09 -1.45 -13.72
N ASP A 86 -8.34 -0.77 -14.62
CA ASP A 86 -8.02 -1.27 -15.96
C ASP A 86 -7.12 -2.50 -15.92
N LEU A 87 -6.13 -2.51 -15.03
CA LEU A 87 -5.26 -3.66 -14.82
C LEU A 87 -6.04 -4.81 -14.19
N SER A 88 -6.89 -4.55 -13.20
CA SER A 88 -7.73 -5.56 -12.55
C SER A 88 -8.70 -6.19 -13.54
N SER A 89 -9.35 -5.39 -14.39
CA SER A 89 -10.27 -5.90 -15.43
C SER A 89 -9.56 -6.65 -16.56
N LYS A 90 -8.35 -6.26 -16.94
CA LYS A 90 -7.52 -7.06 -17.87
C LYS A 90 -6.96 -8.32 -17.22
N ALA A 91 -6.57 -8.23 -15.96
CA ALA A 91 -6.01 -9.33 -15.19
C ALA A 91 -7.08 -10.33 -14.76
N SER A 92 -8.35 -9.93 -14.55
CA SER A 92 -9.44 -10.86 -14.20
C SER A 92 -9.67 -11.91 -15.30
N GLY A 93 -9.55 -11.52 -16.57
CA GLY A 93 -9.58 -12.47 -17.69
C GLY A 93 -8.40 -13.45 -17.68
N GLN A 94 -7.21 -13.00 -17.27
CA GLN A 94 -6.04 -13.87 -17.08
C GLN A 94 -6.13 -14.70 -15.79
N TRP A 95 -6.82 -14.18 -14.78
CA TRP A 95 -7.06 -14.83 -13.49
C TRP A 95 -7.99 -16.02 -13.66
N ASN A 96 -9.04 -15.94 -14.48
CA ASN A 96 -9.89 -17.10 -14.80
C ASN A 96 -9.07 -18.24 -15.45
N LYS A 97 -8.05 -17.90 -16.26
CA LYS A 97 -7.14 -18.91 -16.83
C LYS A 97 -6.20 -19.48 -15.76
N MET A 98 -5.76 -18.66 -14.81
CA MET A 98 -4.99 -19.10 -13.64
C MET A 98 -5.83 -19.94 -12.68
N GLU A 99 -7.12 -19.65 -12.52
CA GLU A 99 -8.07 -20.44 -11.75
C GLU A 99 -8.18 -21.85 -12.33
N GLY A 100 -8.31 -21.98 -13.66
CA GLY A 100 -8.25 -23.30 -14.32
C GLY A 100 -6.94 -24.06 -14.07
N ILE A 101 -5.78 -23.37 -14.11
CA ILE A 101 -4.47 -24.00 -13.82
C ILE A 101 -4.35 -24.36 -12.34
N PHE A 102 -4.87 -23.53 -11.44
CA PHE A 102 -4.86 -23.76 -10.01
C PHE A 102 -5.76 -24.94 -9.65
N GLU A 103 -6.98 -24.99 -10.19
CA GLU A 103 -7.90 -26.13 -10.08
C GLU A 103 -7.24 -27.41 -10.57
N GLU A 104 -6.54 -27.38 -11.72
CA GLU A 104 -5.82 -28.54 -12.24
C GLU A 104 -4.67 -28.97 -11.30
N ARG A 105 -3.95 -28.01 -10.72
CA ARG A 105 -2.85 -28.30 -9.79
C ARG A 105 -3.36 -28.80 -8.45
N VAL A 106 -4.42 -28.21 -7.92
CA VAL A 106 -5.08 -28.61 -6.67
C VAL A 106 -5.71 -29.99 -6.84
N SER A 107 -6.47 -30.22 -7.91
CA SER A 107 -7.04 -31.55 -8.20
C SER A 107 -5.95 -32.61 -8.38
N ARG A 108 -4.84 -32.29 -9.08
CA ARG A 108 -3.69 -33.22 -9.19
C ARG A 108 -3.03 -33.50 -7.85
N ALA A 109 -2.92 -32.51 -6.96
CA ALA A 109 -2.38 -32.69 -5.61
C ALA A 109 -3.30 -33.55 -4.73
N LEU A 110 -4.61 -33.27 -4.76
CA LEU A 110 -5.63 -34.03 -4.03
C LEU A 110 -5.70 -35.48 -4.51
N ASN A 111 -5.67 -35.71 -5.82
CA ASN A 111 -5.60 -37.05 -6.40
C ASN A 111 -4.33 -37.80 -5.96
N LYS A 112 -3.17 -37.13 -5.89
CA LYS A 112 -1.94 -37.72 -5.35
C LYS A 112 -2.03 -38.06 -3.86
N LEU A 113 -2.87 -37.34 -3.12
CA LEU A 113 -3.14 -37.59 -1.71
C LEU A 113 -4.23 -38.67 -1.48
N GLY A 114 -4.80 -39.22 -2.56
CA GLY A 114 -5.82 -40.26 -2.51
C GLY A 114 -7.25 -39.76 -2.36
N VAL A 115 -7.50 -38.47 -2.55
CA VAL A 115 -8.87 -37.91 -2.55
C VAL A 115 -9.48 -38.13 -3.94
N PRO A 116 -10.54 -38.95 -4.08
CA PRO A 116 -11.17 -39.21 -5.38
C PRO A 116 -11.89 -37.97 -5.92
N SER A 117 -11.86 -37.75 -7.24
CA SER A 117 -12.58 -36.64 -7.85
C SER A 117 -14.06 -36.95 -8.04
N ALA A 118 -14.90 -35.92 -8.22
CA ALA A 118 -16.33 -36.10 -8.49
C ALA A 118 -16.61 -36.98 -9.72
N LYS A 119 -15.79 -36.83 -10.78
CA LYS A 119 -15.91 -37.65 -12.00
C LYS A 119 -15.61 -39.13 -11.74
N ASP A 120 -14.67 -39.42 -10.84
CA ASP A 120 -14.34 -40.80 -10.47
C ASP A 120 -15.49 -41.44 -9.69
N ILE A 121 -16.15 -40.67 -8.83
CA ILE A 121 -17.35 -41.10 -8.09
C ILE A 121 -18.49 -41.38 -9.08
N ASP A 122 -18.74 -40.49 -10.04
CA ASP A 122 -19.79 -40.68 -11.05
C ASP A 122 -19.53 -41.92 -11.92
N ALA A 123 -18.28 -42.12 -12.36
CA ALA A 123 -17.89 -43.29 -13.12
C ALA A 123 -18.05 -44.59 -12.32
N LEU A 124 -17.79 -44.55 -11.01
CA LEU A 124 -18.00 -45.68 -10.11
C LEU A 124 -19.49 -45.99 -9.92
N ILE A 125 -20.33 -44.97 -9.75
CA ILE A 125 -21.80 -45.12 -9.66
C ILE A 125 -22.34 -45.81 -10.92
N ALA A 126 -21.94 -45.34 -12.11
CA ALA A 126 -22.36 -45.95 -13.36
C ALA A 126 -21.96 -47.43 -13.48
N ARG A 127 -20.75 -47.78 -13.04
CA ARG A 127 -20.29 -49.17 -12.97
C ARG A 127 -21.08 -50.01 -11.98
N ILE A 128 -21.44 -49.46 -10.82
CA ILE A 128 -22.24 -50.15 -9.81
C ILE A 128 -23.64 -50.44 -10.36
N ASP A 129 -24.26 -49.49 -11.05
CA ASP A 129 -25.56 -49.68 -11.67
C ASP A 129 -25.55 -50.77 -12.74
N GLU A 130 -24.51 -50.80 -13.58
CA GLU A 130 -24.33 -51.86 -14.56
C GLU A 130 -24.12 -53.23 -13.91
N LEU A 131 -23.29 -53.28 -12.86
CA LEU A 131 -23.04 -54.52 -12.13
C LEU A 131 -24.31 -55.03 -11.44
N ASN A 132 -25.09 -54.14 -10.81
CA ASN A 132 -26.38 -54.48 -10.20
C ASN A 132 -27.35 -55.06 -11.23
N ARG A 133 -27.41 -54.50 -12.44
CA ARG A 133 -28.23 -55.05 -13.54
C ARG A 133 -27.76 -56.45 -13.94
N ASN A 134 -26.45 -56.67 -14.01
CA ASN A 134 -25.89 -57.97 -14.36
C ASN A 134 -26.13 -59.03 -13.27
N VAL A 135 -25.98 -58.66 -11.99
CA VAL A 135 -26.30 -59.53 -10.86
C VAL A 135 -27.78 -59.87 -10.86
N ALA A 136 -28.68 -58.90 -11.01
CA ALA A 136 -30.12 -59.15 -11.07
C ALA A 136 -30.48 -60.13 -12.21
N ARG A 137 -29.86 -59.98 -13.39
CA ARG A 137 -30.04 -60.91 -14.51
C ARG A 137 -29.54 -62.32 -14.20
N LEU A 138 -28.37 -62.44 -13.58
CA LEU A 138 -27.81 -63.75 -13.22
C LEU A 138 -28.63 -64.43 -12.12
N SER A 139 -29.06 -63.69 -11.10
CA SER A 139 -29.95 -64.19 -10.04
C SER A 139 -31.31 -64.64 -10.61
N ALA A 140 -31.89 -63.88 -11.53
CA ALA A 140 -33.12 -64.29 -12.23
C ALA A 140 -32.92 -65.57 -13.05
N LYS A 141 -31.78 -65.69 -13.75
CA LYS A 141 -31.42 -66.89 -14.52
C LYS A 141 -31.19 -68.11 -13.63
N GLN A 142 -30.60 -67.93 -12.45
CA GLN A 142 -30.35 -69.01 -11.50
C GLN A 142 -31.62 -69.45 -10.75
N ALA A 143 -32.53 -68.52 -10.45
CA ALA A 143 -33.85 -68.84 -9.94
C ALA A 143 -34.69 -69.64 -10.94
N ALA A 144 -34.63 -69.29 -12.23
CA ALA A 144 -35.29 -70.06 -13.31
C ALA A 144 -34.74 -71.49 -13.43
N ALA A 145 -33.42 -71.67 -13.33
CA ALA A 145 -32.78 -73.00 -13.36
C ALA A 145 -33.10 -73.86 -12.12
N SER A 146 -33.41 -73.23 -10.97
CA SER A 146 -33.77 -73.93 -9.73
C SER A 146 -35.24 -74.39 -9.71
N HIS A 147 -36.07 -73.83 -10.60
CA HIS A 147 -37.45 -74.28 -10.83
C HIS A 147 -37.55 -75.36 -11.92
N GLU A 148 -36.43 -75.74 -12.55
CA GLU A 148 -36.37 -76.75 -13.59
C GLU A 148 -35.52 -77.95 -13.13
N ALA A 149 -35.99 -78.67 -12.11
CA ALA A 149 -35.52 -80.01 -11.74
C ALA A 149 -36.62 -81.05 -12.03
N PRO A 150 -36.27 -82.28 -12.46
CA PRO A 150 -37.04 -83.03 -13.45
C PRO A 150 -38.22 -83.81 -12.86
N ALA A 151 -39.42 -83.60 -13.42
CA ALA A 151 -40.56 -84.49 -13.17
C ALA A 151 -40.47 -85.75 -14.06
N LYS A 152 -40.02 -86.88 -13.50
CA LYS A 152 -40.33 -88.25 -13.98
C LYS A 152 -40.34 -89.18 -12.76
N PRO A 153 -41.06 -90.32 -12.73
CA PRO A 153 -41.52 -91.09 -13.91
C PRO A 153 -42.93 -91.72 -13.79
N SER A 154 -43.53 -92.17 -14.91
CA SER A 154 -44.17 -93.49 -14.90
C SER A 154 -44.16 -94.13 -16.28
N ARG A 155 -43.58 -95.34 -16.33
CA ARG A 155 -43.51 -96.24 -17.48
C ARG A 155 -44.78 -97.11 -17.40
N LYS A 156 -45.77 -96.89 -18.26
CA LYS A 156 -46.89 -97.84 -18.42
C LYS A 156 -46.55 -98.84 -19.53
N ARG A 157 -46.28 -100.06 -19.10
CA ARG A 157 -46.18 -101.28 -19.90
C ARG A 157 -47.59 -101.71 -20.32
N ALA A 158 -47.84 -101.93 -21.60
CA ALA A 158 -48.93 -102.80 -22.07
C ALA A 158 -48.62 -103.31 -23.49
N ALA A 159 -48.59 -104.62 -23.63
CA ALA A 159 -48.37 -105.38 -24.85
C ALA A 159 -49.66 -105.55 -25.68
N ARG A 160 -49.52 -105.76 -27.00
CA ARG A 160 -50.22 -106.78 -27.84
C ARG A 160 -49.76 -106.65 -29.30
N LYS A 161 -49.09 -107.69 -29.82
CA LYS A 161 -49.57 -108.70 -30.82
C LYS A 161 -49.81 -108.09 -32.23
N ALA A 162 -49.00 -108.40 -33.24
CA ALA A 162 -48.86 -109.65 -34.00
C ALA A 162 -49.74 -109.66 -35.25
N SER A 163 -49.11 -109.66 -36.42
CA SER A 163 -49.28 -110.59 -37.56
C SER A 163 -48.44 -110.11 -38.74
#